data_AF-A0A1A8B278-F1
#
_entry.id   AF-A0A1A8B278-F1
#
_cell.length_a   1.000
_cell.length_b   1.000
_cell.length_c   1.000
_cell.angle_alpha   90.00
_cell.angle_beta   90.00
_cell.angle_gamma   90.00
#
_symmetry.space_group_name_H-M   'P 1'
#
loop_
_entity.id
_entity.type
_entity.pdbx_description
1 polymer ?
#
loop_
_entity_poly.entity_id
_entity_poly.type
_entity_poly.pdbx_seq_one_letter_code
_entity_poly.pdbx_strand_id
1 'polypeptide(L)'
;MSRLKAFQGVARQNADIADSVVVYIEEAHPSDGWVSTDAPYQIPRHRCLEDRLNAAQLIHLEVPGCLVVADSMENSSSAAYGAYFNRLYVVQEGQVVYQGGRGPEGYRISELRDWLDQHRKKLEAPNNLVINVD
;
A
#
# COMPACT_ATOMS: atom_id res chain seq x y z
N MET A 1 -7.79 -9.79 5.85
CA MET A 1 -6.32 -9.91 5.70
C MET A 1 -5.82 -10.61 4.43
N SER A 2 -6.63 -11.32 3.64
CA SER A 2 -6.16 -12.01 2.40
C SER A 2 -5.45 -11.09 1.40
N ARG A 3 -5.99 -9.87 1.20
CA ARG A 3 -5.41 -8.86 0.30
C ARG A 3 -4.04 -8.32 0.76
N LEU A 4 -3.83 -8.21 2.07
CA LEU A 4 -2.55 -7.81 2.65
C LEU A 4 -1.49 -8.92 2.49
N LYS A 5 -1.87 -10.18 2.68
CA LYS A 5 -1.00 -11.35 2.39
C LYS A 5 -0.62 -11.42 0.91
N ALA A 6 -1.58 -11.13 0.03
CA ALA A 6 -1.33 -11.07 -1.41
C ALA A 6 -0.38 -9.91 -1.78
N PHE A 7 -0.55 -8.73 -1.18
CA PHE A 7 0.40 -7.62 -1.31
C PHE A 7 1.80 -8.02 -0.87
N GLN A 8 1.93 -8.63 0.32
CA GLN A 8 3.22 -9.10 0.81
C GLN A 8 3.89 -10.09 -0.16
N GLY A 9 3.11 -11.01 -0.75
CA GLY A 9 3.63 -11.94 -1.74
C GLY A 9 4.22 -11.22 -2.95
N VAL A 10 3.51 -10.23 -3.50
CA VAL A 10 3.99 -9.40 -4.63
C VAL A 10 5.21 -8.57 -4.21
N ALA A 11 5.18 -7.93 -3.05
CA ALA A 11 6.30 -7.14 -2.53
C ALA A 11 7.58 -7.99 -2.38
N ARG A 12 7.49 -9.17 -1.76
CA ARG A 12 8.64 -10.07 -1.60
C ARG A 12 9.22 -10.57 -2.92
N GLN A 13 8.37 -10.82 -3.92
CA GLN A 13 8.79 -11.27 -5.26
C GLN A 13 9.51 -10.18 -6.07
N ASN A 14 9.40 -8.92 -5.65
CA ASN A 14 9.96 -7.76 -6.37
C ASN A 14 10.90 -6.92 -5.49
N ALA A 15 11.38 -7.49 -4.37
CA ALA A 15 12.25 -6.79 -3.43
C ALA A 15 13.64 -6.45 -4.01
N ASP A 16 14.01 -7.07 -5.14
CA ASP A 16 15.20 -6.78 -5.95
C ASP A 16 15.07 -5.48 -6.77
N ILE A 17 13.85 -5.01 -7.04
CA ILE A 17 13.59 -3.86 -7.93
C ILE A 17 12.72 -2.77 -7.29
N ALA A 18 12.09 -3.03 -6.13
CA ALA A 18 11.21 -2.09 -5.48
C ALA A 18 11.20 -2.27 -3.95
N ASP A 19 11.25 -1.16 -3.24
CA ASP A 19 10.93 -1.10 -1.81
C ASP A 19 9.41 -1.13 -1.58
N SER A 20 8.99 -1.61 -0.41
CA SER A 20 7.57 -1.68 -0.04
C SER A 20 7.32 -1.14 1.36
N VAL A 21 6.24 -0.36 1.50
CA VAL A 21 5.75 0.17 2.78
C VAL A 21 4.23 0.07 2.84
N VAL A 22 3.71 -0.28 4.01
CA VAL A 22 2.30 -0.21 4.34
C VAL A 22 2.08 1.00 5.23
N VAL A 23 1.23 1.92 4.80
CA VAL A 23 0.81 3.07 5.61
C VAL A 23 -0.54 2.74 6.25
N TYR A 24 -0.55 2.60 7.57
CA TYR A 24 -1.75 2.42 8.37
C TYR A 24 -2.49 3.74 8.51
N ILE A 25 -3.75 3.77 8.10
CA ILE A 25 -4.59 4.98 8.08
C ILE A 25 -5.74 4.87 9.07
N GLU A 26 -6.67 5.82 9.06
CA GLU A 26 -7.86 5.75 9.91
C GLU A 26 -8.73 4.51 9.63
N GLU A 27 -9.44 4.04 10.66
CA GLU A 27 -10.37 2.92 10.54
C GLU A 27 -11.50 3.25 9.57
N ALA A 28 -11.69 2.40 8.56
CA ALA A 28 -12.83 2.50 7.65
C ALA A 28 -14.17 2.29 8.38
N HIS A 29 -14.17 1.44 9.41
CA HIS A 29 -15.34 1.05 10.19
C HIS A 29 -14.99 1.02 11.69
N PRO A 30 -14.86 2.19 12.34
CA PRO A 30 -14.54 2.24 13.77
C PRO A 30 -15.68 1.66 14.60
N SER A 31 -15.33 0.93 15.67
CA SER A 31 -16.30 0.24 16.54
C SER A 31 -17.19 1.19 17.36
N ASP A 32 -16.77 2.44 17.53
CA ASP A 32 -17.53 3.52 18.18
C ASP A 32 -18.20 4.48 17.15
N GLY A 33 -18.34 4.05 15.89
CA GLY A 33 -18.97 4.81 14.81
C GLY A 33 -20.01 4.01 14.03
N TRP A 34 -19.94 4.06 12.69
CA TRP A 34 -20.76 3.21 11.82
C TRP A 34 -20.28 1.78 11.92
N VAL A 35 -20.88 1.02 12.83
CA VAL A 35 -20.49 -0.36 13.12
C VAL A 35 -20.79 -1.24 11.92
N SER A 36 -19.74 -1.85 11.36
CA SER A 36 -19.88 -3.05 10.56
C SER A 36 -19.81 -4.24 11.51
N THR A 37 -20.91 -4.99 11.64
CA THR A 37 -20.97 -6.18 12.50
C THR A 37 -20.07 -7.32 12.03
N ASP A 38 -19.54 -7.21 10.81
CA ASP A 38 -18.75 -8.26 10.16
C ASP A 38 -17.25 -7.97 10.15
N ALA A 39 -16.81 -6.88 10.80
CA ALA A 39 -15.39 -6.54 10.89
C ALA A 39 -14.66 -7.50 11.86
N PRO A 40 -13.57 -8.17 11.42
CA PRO A 40 -12.85 -9.14 12.24
C PRO A 40 -12.12 -8.52 13.44
N TYR A 41 -11.88 -7.20 13.40
CA TYR A 41 -11.30 -6.44 14.49
C TYR A 41 -12.24 -5.31 14.88
N GLN A 42 -12.40 -5.11 16.19
CA GLN A 42 -13.27 -4.09 16.77
C GLN A 42 -12.39 -2.96 17.31
N ILE A 43 -11.94 -2.07 16.43
CA ILE A 43 -11.02 -0.99 16.75
C ILE A 43 -11.81 0.33 16.79
N PRO A 44 -11.78 1.10 17.89
CA PRO A 44 -12.45 2.39 17.96
C PRO A 44 -11.70 3.42 17.11
N ARG A 45 -12.33 4.57 16.84
CA ARG A 45 -11.64 5.68 16.19
C ARG A 45 -10.43 6.10 17.01
N HIS A 46 -9.26 6.16 16.36
CA HIS A 46 -8.02 6.64 16.98
C HIS A 46 -8.18 8.09 17.44
N ARG A 47 -7.88 8.37 18.71
CA ARG A 47 -7.94 9.72 19.31
C ARG A 47 -6.57 10.35 19.43
N CYS A 48 -5.53 9.53 19.42
CA CYS A 48 -4.14 9.96 19.39
C CYS A 48 -3.29 9.01 18.53
N LEU A 49 -2.03 9.37 18.32
CA LEU A 49 -1.09 8.56 17.55
C LEU A 49 -0.83 7.19 18.21
N GLU A 50 -0.81 7.11 19.54
CA GLU A 50 -0.64 5.86 20.29
C GLU A 50 -1.71 4.83 19.92
N ASP A 51 -2.99 5.25 19.87
CA ASP A 51 -4.11 4.38 19.47
C ASP A 51 -3.88 3.80 18.07
N ARG A 52 -3.46 4.67 17.13
CA ARG A 52 -3.22 4.28 15.74
C ARG A 52 -2.02 3.34 15.61
N LEU A 53 -0.95 3.60 16.35
CA LEU A 53 0.24 2.72 16.37
C LEU A 53 -0.10 1.35 16.96
N ASN A 54 -0.90 1.30 18.03
CA ASN A 54 -1.36 0.05 18.61
C ASN A 54 -2.23 -0.76 17.63
N ALA A 55 -3.11 -0.10 16.88
CA ALA A 55 -3.88 -0.75 15.82
C ALA A 55 -2.97 -1.25 14.67
N ALA A 56 -1.99 -0.44 14.26
CA ALA A 56 -1.04 -0.80 13.21
C ALA A 56 -0.18 -2.03 13.56
N GLN A 57 0.08 -2.29 14.85
CA GLN A 57 0.79 -3.51 15.28
C GLN A 57 0.05 -4.80 14.89
N LEU A 58 -1.28 -4.77 14.72
CA LEU A 58 -2.04 -5.93 14.26
C LEU A 58 -1.63 -6.37 12.85
N ILE A 59 -1.23 -5.43 11.98
CA ILE A 59 -0.69 -5.75 10.65
C ILE A 59 0.60 -6.57 10.78
N HIS A 60 1.48 -6.19 11.71
CA HIS A 60 2.75 -6.87 11.92
C HIS A 60 2.56 -8.31 12.42
N LEU A 61 1.60 -8.53 13.34
CA LEU A 61 1.28 -9.86 13.87
C LEU A 61 0.72 -10.79 12.80
N GLU A 62 -0.12 -10.27 11.89
CA GLU A 62 -0.81 -11.06 10.87
C GLU A 62 0.05 -11.32 9.62
N VAL A 63 0.92 -10.37 9.28
CA VAL A 63 1.70 -10.36 8.03
C VAL A 63 3.14 -9.90 8.34
N PRO A 64 3.95 -10.75 8.99
CA PRO A 64 5.28 -10.38 9.49
C PRO A 64 6.25 -10.08 8.34
N GLY A 65 7.10 -9.07 8.53
CA GLY A 65 8.13 -8.66 7.55
C GLY A 65 7.67 -7.63 6.53
N CYS A 66 6.45 -7.08 6.64
CA CYS A 66 6.11 -5.83 5.99
C CYS A 66 6.60 -4.65 6.82
N LEU A 67 7.21 -3.65 6.19
CA LEU A 67 7.44 -2.36 6.83
C LEU A 67 6.10 -1.65 6.99
N VAL A 68 5.69 -1.39 8.22
CA VAL A 68 4.44 -0.71 8.55
C VAL A 68 4.76 0.61 9.22
N VAL A 69 4.17 1.69 8.73
CA VAL A 69 4.18 3.02 9.34
C VAL A 69 2.73 3.47 9.56
N ALA A 70 2.50 4.41 10.46
CA ALA A 70 1.18 5.02 10.64
C ALA A 70 1.15 6.40 10.00
N ASP A 71 0.02 6.77 9.38
CA ASP A 71 -0.22 8.14 8.96
C ASP A 71 -0.40 9.06 10.18
N SER A 72 -0.15 10.35 9.98
CA SER A 72 -0.35 11.39 11.00
C SER A 72 -1.81 11.47 11.45
N MET A 73 -2.06 12.01 12.65
CA MET A 73 -3.43 12.19 13.14
C MET A 73 -4.23 13.19 12.29
N GLU A 74 -3.54 14.05 11.54
CA GLU A 74 -4.10 14.96 10.52
C GLU A 74 -4.48 14.24 9.21
N ASN A 75 -4.23 12.93 9.10
CA ASN A 75 -4.49 12.11 7.91
C ASN A 75 -3.77 12.66 6.65
N SER A 76 -2.56 13.20 6.81
CA SER A 76 -1.85 13.92 5.75
C SER A 76 -1.56 13.05 4.52
N SER A 77 -1.17 11.79 4.73
CA SER A 77 -0.88 10.86 3.62
C SER A 77 -2.18 10.42 2.96
N SER A 78 -3.21 10.08 3.74
CA SER A 78 -4.53 9.76 3.21
C SER A 78 -5.10 10.88 2.35
N ALA A 79 -4.95 12.13 2.78
CA ALA A 79 -5.40 13.30 2.03
C ALA A 79 -4.58 13.49 0.74
N ALA A 80 -3.25 13.48 0.83
CA ALA A 80 -2.36 13.70 -0.31
C ALA A 80 -2.51 12.64 -1.41
N TYR A 81 -2.74 11.38 -1.03
CA TYR A 81 -2.90 10.26 -1.94
C TYR A 81 -4.38 9.90 -2.20
N GLY A 82 -5.35 10.61 -1.62
CA GLY A 82 -6.77 10.25 -1.73
C GLY A 82 -7.01 8.76 -1.41
N ALA A 83 -6.41 8.28 -0.32
CA ALA A 83 -6.26 6.85 0.00
C ALA A 83 -7.24 6.37 1.08
N TYR A 84 -8.32 7.12 1.32
CA TYR A 84 -9.40 6.69 2.22
C TYR A 84 -9.86 5.26 1.90
N PHE A 85 -10.12 4.48 2.95
CA PHE A 85 -10.37 3.03 2.93
C PHE A 85 -9.12 2.18 2.66
N ASN A 86 -8.69 2.08 1.41
CA ASN A 86 -7.42 1.48 1.02
C ASN A 86 -7.06 1.89 -0.41
N ARG A 87 -5.76 1.87 -0.73
CA ARG A 87 -5.26 2.19 -2.06
C ARG A 87 -3.85 1.66 -2.28
N LEU A 88 -3.50 1.39 -3.53
CA LEU A 88 -2.16 0.99 -3.95
C LEU A 88 -1.53 2.09 -4.80
N TYR A 89 -0.24 2.31 -4.62
CA TYR A 89 0.55 3.26 -5.37
C TYR A 89 1.91 2.65 -5.71
N VAL A 90 2.48 3.08 -6.84
CA VAL A 90 3.92 2.99 -7.07
C VAL A 90 4.45 4.40 -7.28
N VAL A 91 5.49 4.73 -6.53
CA VAL A 91 6.20 6.00 -6.63
C VAL A 91 7.62 5.71 -7.12
N GLN A 92 8.04 6.40 -8.17
CA GLN A 92 9.38 6.30 -8.73
C GLN A 92 9.89 7.71 -8.99
N GLU A 93 11.10 8.03 -8.53
CA GLU A 93 11.73 9.35 -8.72
C GLU A 93 10.83 10.53 -8.29
N GLY A 94 10.10 10.35 -7.18
CA GLY A 94 9.19 11.36 -6.64
C GLY A 94 7.87 11.51 -7.42
N GLN A 95 7.61 10.66 -8.42
CA GLN A 95 6.40 10.69 -9.23
C GLN A 95 5.53 9.45 -9.00
N VAL A 96 4.21 9.64 -8.97
CA VAL A 96 3.25 8.54 -8.98
C VAL A 96 3.18 7.94 -10.39
N VAL A 97 3.72 6.74 -10.55
CA VAL A 97 3.78 6.00 -11.83
C VAL A 97 2.72 4.89 -11.93
N TYR A 98 2.08 4.58 -10.81
CA TYR A 98 0.88 3.74 -10.72
C TYR A 98 -0.02 4.24 -9.60
N GLN A 99 -1.31 4.36 -9.88
CA GLN A 99 -2.34 4.71 -8.91
C GLN A 99 -3.50 3.71 -9.06
N GLY A 100 -3.72 2.92 -8.01
CA GLY A 100 -4.84 1.99 -7.94
C GLY A 100 -6.20 2.70 -7.91
N GLY A 101 -7.24 1.95 -8.27
CA GLY A 101 -8.63 2.38 -8.15
C GLY A 101 -9.00 2.71 -6.69
N ARG A 102 -10.12 3.40 -6.50
CA ARG A 102 -10.58 3.81 -5.17
C ARG A 102 -11.30 2.67 -4.44
N GLY A 103 -11.09 2.59 -3.12
CA GLY A 103 -11.83 1.70 -2.23
C GLY A 103 -11.52 0.21 -2.48
N PRO A 104 -12.30 -0.68 -1.83
CA PRO A 104 -12.02 -2.11 -1.86
C PRO A 104 -11.98 -2.66 -3.29
N GLU A 105 -12.84 -2.19 -4.19
CA GLU A 105 -12.91 -2.76 -5.55
C GLU A 105 -11.80 -2.26 -6.48
N GLY A 106 -11.14 -1.17 -6.07
CA GLY A 106 -9.94 -0.65 -6.71
C GLY A 106 -8.64 -1.22 -6.15
N TYR A 107 -8.67 -1.94 -5.03
CA TYR A 107 -7.50 -2.60 -4.44
C TYR A 107 -7.12 -3.86 -5.21
N ARG A 108 -6.56 -3.67 -6.41
CA ARG A 108 -6.27 -4.75 -7.36
C ARG A 108 -4.80 -5.13 -7.33
N ILE A 109 -4.51 -6.21 -6.62
CA ILE A 109 -3.16 -6.79 -6.53
C ILE A 109 -2.66 -7.28 -7.88
N SER A 110 -3.57 -7.73 -8.76
CA SER A 110 -3.24 -8.12 -10.13
C SER A 110 -2.67 -6.95 -10.93
N GLU A 111 -3.28 -5.77 -10.86
CA GLU A 111 -2.82 -4.58 -11.59
C GLU A 111 -1.45 -4.11 -11.08
N LEU A 112 -1.22 -4.16 -9.76
CA LEU A 112 0.10 -3.89 -9.18
C LEU A 112 1.16 -4.88 -9.69
N ARG A 113 0.83 -6.18 -9.74
CA ARG A 113 1.72 -7.21 -10.27
C ARG A 113 2.04 -6.96 -11.73
N ASP A 114 1.02 -6.71 -12.56
CA ASP A 114 1.20 -6.46 -13.99
C ASP A 114 2.10 -5.25 -14.23
N TRP A 115 1.97 -4.20 -13.41
CA TRP A 115 2.85 -3.03 -13.49
C TRP A 115 4.31 -3.39 -13.14
N LEU A 116 4.53 -4.11 -12.04
CA LEU A 116 5.88 -4.53 -11.60
C LEU A 116 6.54 -5.46 -12.63
N ASP A 117 5.79 -6.40 -13.21
CA ASP A 117 6.29 -7.30 -14.25
C ASP A 117 6.72 -6.53 -15.51
N GLN A 118 5.95 -5.50 -15.90
CA GLN A 118 6.33 -4.62 -17.01
C GLN A 118 7.54 -3.77 -16.66
N HIS A 119 7.65 -3.30 -15.43
CA HIS A 119 8.79 -2.51 -14.96
C HIS A 119 10.08 -3.36 -14.97
N ARG A 120 10.04 -4.59 -14.45
CA ARG A 120 11.17 -5.53 -14.50
C ARG A 120 11.65 -5.77 -15.93
N LYS A 121 10.73 -6.04 -16.86
CA LYS A 121 11.07 -6.23 -18.29
C LYS A 121 11.77 -5.01 -18.91
N LYS A 122 11.42 -3.79 -18.47
CA LYS A 122 12.10 -2.56 -18.94
C LYS A 122 13.51 -2.43 -18.37
N LEU A 123 13.72 -2.84 -17.11
CA LEU A 123 15.05 -2.86 -16.50
C LEU A 123 15.98 -3.89 -17.15
N GLU A 124 15.43 -5.02 -17.59
CA GLU A 124 16.16 -6.11 -18.26
C GLU A 124 16.39 -5.88 -19.76
N ALA A 125 15.67 -4.92 -20.38
CA ALA A 125 15.84 -4.61 -21.79
C ALA A 125 17.23 -3.98 -22.03
N PRO A 126 18.03 -4.51 -22.98
CA PRO A 126 19.33 -3.91 -23.29
C PRO A 126 19.14 -2.48 -23.79
N ASN A 127 19.90 -1.52 -23.23
CA ASN A 127 20.03 -0.15 -23.72
C ASN A 127 20.55 -0.17 -25.16
N ASN A 128 19.69 -0.38 -26.15
CA ASN A 128 20.00 -0.24 -27.56
C ASN A 128 19.97 1.25 -27.93
N LEU A 129 20.82 2.05 -27.26
CA LEU A 129 21.21 3.36 -27.76
C LEU A 129 22.22 3.11 -28.89
N VAL A 130 21.69 2.91 -30.09
CA VAL A 130 22.47 3.03 -31.32
C VAL A 130 22.88 4.50 -31.41
N ILE A 131 24.11 4.79 -30.99
CA ILE A 131 24.74 6.07 -31.25
C ILE A 131 25.07 6.07 -32.75
N ASN A 132 24.16 6.60 -33.57
CA ASN A 132 24.51 6.99 -34.93
C ASN A 132 25.39 8.24 -34.81
N VAL A 133 26.67 8.08 -35.09
CA VAL A 133 27.59 9.18 -35.35
C VAL A 133 27.54 9.41 -36.85
N ASP A 134 26.91 10.51 -37.26
CA ASP A 134 27.08 11.10 -38.60
C ASP A 134 28.37 11.93 -38.64
#